data_AF-A0A015K1S0-F1
#
_entry.id   AF-A0A015K1S0-F1
#
_cell.length_a   1.000
_cell.length_b   1.000
_cell.length_c   1.000
_cell.angle_alpha   90.00
_cell.angle_beta   90.00
_cell.angle_gamma   90.00
#
_symmetry.space_group_name_H-M   'P 1'
#
loop_
_entity.id
_entity.type
_entity.pdbx_description
1 polymer ?
#
loop_
_entity_poly.entity_id
_entity_poly.type
_entity_poly.pdbx_seq_one_letter_code
_entity_poly.pdbx_strand_id
1 'polypeptide(L)'
;MGEDYLSTLNLLDKLLNINKEDSLVLCYYGEILYNMTQYRKSISYFTKAYTIDPENIHNLNRRAITYCVIKEYDKVLSDLDKIIQLDPLNSSAYYLKSLTYYTKNDSNNAKISFKKYAELLNSDNILAKIQLLHLEYLLNKNSSKDLNDILTKIDQIHYSSINEKVFLRFIKCKIYIELKEYSKARLILDCTPYYDGFESMSYFIQDHPDFWSYLYKVCEINKNDFTKFGIVDEFSKYMYRKREVYFVSNLTNLNSELCQFQESDISSLSGLVLSSKNEKLHLVLPILNFIYTYDYFICKMNVKKILSKDCFIKFTLNGNYRDYMLKHEDVSKLEGLGWIEYQTSIRDLHYDGQFSIEIEINSIEMQIEYIRLSYSSQPIITHFTNISSMGYLFPVYHKFFSNVPETFKDKYFSRKEMENLLDLKDILN
;
A
#
# COMPACT_ATOMS: atom_id res chain seq x y z
N MET A 1 -4.43 -14.50 6.84
CA MET A 1 -5.24 -13.26 6.91
C MET A 1 -6.03 -12.97 5.63
N GLY A 2 -5.76 -13.55 4.46
CA GLY A 2 -6.64 -13.38 3.29
C GLY A 2 -7.97 -14.14 3.34
N GLU A 3 -8.05 -15.24 4.12
CA GLU A 3 -9.32 -15.91 4.44
C GLU A 3 -10.29 -15.05 5.27
N ASP A 4 -9.87 -13.85 5.71
CA ASP A 4 -10.60 -12.98 6.63
C ASP A 4 -11.57 -12.03 5.90
N TYR A 5 -11.23 -11.45 4.74
CA TYR A 5 -12.11 -10.40 4.15
C TYR A 5 -13.38 -10.92 3.47
N LEU A 6 -13.29 -11.94 2.62
CA LEU A 6 -14.48 -12.49 1.95
C LEU A 6 -15.42 -13.18 2.95
N SER A 7 -14.86 -13.87 3.95
CA SER A 7 -15.64 -14.45 5.04
C SER A 7 -16.28 -13.37 5.91
N THR A 8 -15.57 -12.27 6.20
CA THR A 8 -16.12 -11.10 6.89
C THR A 8 -17.25 -10.46 6.09
N LEU A 9 -17.11 -10.26 4.78
CA LEU A 9 -18.20 -9.70 3.96
C LEU A 9 -19.46 -10.57 4.01
N ASN A 10 -19.31 -11.89 3.90
CA ASN A 10 -20.44 -12.82 4.04
C ASN A 10 -21.12 -12.74 5.42
N LEU A 11 -20.34 -12.54 6.48
CA LEU A 11 -20.87 -12.32 7.83
C LEU A 11 -21.63 -10.99 7.91
N LEU A 12 -21.05 -9.92 7.39
CA LEU A 12 -21.68 -8.60 7.39
C LEU A 12 -22.97 -8.60 6.55
N ASP A 13 -23.02 -9.33 5.43
CA ASP A 13 -24.26 -9.52 4.65
C ASP A 13 -25.36 -10.19 5.48
N LYS A 14 -25.03 -11.20 6.30
CA LYS A 14 -26.00 -11.82 7.23
C LYS A 14 -26.50 -10.82 8.27
N LEU A 15 -25.61 -10.00 8.84
CA LEU A 15 -25.98 -8.96 9.80
C LEU A 15 -26.90 -7.90 9.17
N LEU A 16 -26.59 -7.46 7.94
CA LEU A 16 -27.42 -6.51 7.19
C LEU A 16 -28.77 -7.11 6.77
N ASN A 17 -28.88 -8.43 6.63
CA ASN A 17 -30.18 -9.08 6.40
C ASN A 17 -31.09 -9.03 7.63
N ILE A 18 -30.50 -9.02 8.84
CA ILE A 18 -31.23 -8.87 10.10
C ILE A 18 -31.61 -7.40 10.31
N ASN A 19 -30.64 -6.48 10.16
CA ASN A 19 -30.85 -5.05 10.26
C ASN A 19 -30.19 -4.29 9.09
N LYS A 20 -31.00 -3.89 8.11
CA LYS A 20 -30.53 -3.19 6.90
C LYS A 20 -30.08 -1.76 7.14
N GLU A 21 -30.48 -1.18 8.26
CA GLU A 21 -30.22 0.22 8.63
C GLU A 21 -29.22 0.31 9.79
N ASP A 22 -28.37 -0.71 9.98
CA ASP A 22 -27.28 -0.64 10.94
C ASP A 22 -26.10 0.16 10.37
N SER A 23 -25.99 1.43 10.78
CA SER A 23 -24.88 2.32 10.37
C SER A 23 -23.51 1.70 10.66
N LEU A 24 -23.36 1.02 11.79
CA LEU A 24 -22.08 0.46 12.21
C LEU A 24 -21.66 -0.67 11.28
N VAL A 25 -22.56 -1.63 11.04
CA VAL A 25 -22.31 -2.75 10.11
C VAL A 25 -22.03 -2.23 8.70
N LEU A 26 -22.77 -1.23 8.22
CA LEU A 26 -22.52 -0.59 6.93
C LEU A 26 -21.14 0.08 6.87
N CYS A 27 -20.72 0.75 7.93
CA CYS A 27 -19.40 1.37 8.00
C CYS A 27 -18.30 0.31 7.95
N TYR A 28 -18.40 -0.76 8.76
CA TYR A 28 -17.46 -1.87 8.71
C TYR A 28 -17.41 -2.54 7.32
N TYR A 29 -18.56 -2.70 6.66
CA TYR A 29 -18.60 -3.18 5.27
C TYR A 29 -17.79 -2.28 4.34
N GLY A 30 -17.96 -0.97 4.48
CA GLY A 30 -17.16 0.03 3.77
C GLY A 30 -15.66 -0.13 4.03
N GLU A 31 -15.24 -0.41 5.26
CA GLU A 31 -13.83 -0.62 5.62
C GLU A 31 -13.24 -1.89 5.01
N ILE A 32 -13.99 -3.00 4.99
CA ILE A 32 -13.53 -4.23 4.33
C ILE A 32 -13.36 -4.00 2.83
N LEU A 33 -14.35 -3.38 2.19
CA LEU A 33 -14.25 -3.00 0.78
C LEU A 33 -13.09 -2.04 0.50
N TYR A 34 -12.81 -1.12 1.42
CA TYR A 34 -11.67 -0.21 1.33
C TYR A 34 -10.34 -0.98 1.31
N ASN A 35 -10.18 -1.94 2.23
CA ASN A 35 -8.99 -2.79 2.33
C ASN A 35 -8.83 -3.71 1.11
N MET A 36 -9.94 -4.09 0.47
CA MET A 36 -9.95 -4.78 -0.82
C MET A 36 -9.77 -3.83 -2.02
N THR A 37 -9.41 -2.55 -1.79
CA THR A 37 -9.22 -1.50 -2.80
C THR A 37 -10.47 -1.13 -3.62
N GLN A 38 -11.65 -1.59 -3.21
CA GLN A 38 -12.93 -1.31 -3.87
C GLN A 38 -13.49 0.06 -3.44
N TYR A 39 -12.71 1.12 -3.63
CA TYR A 39 -12.95 2.46 -3.06
C TYR A 39 -14.32 3.06 -3.40
N ARG A 40 -14.80 2.90 -4.66
CA ARG A 40 -16.12 3.41 -5.06
C ARG A 40 -17.26 2.70 -4.35
N LYS A 41 -17.17 1.37 -4.17
CA LYS A 41 -18.17 0.60 -3.41
C LYS A 41 -18.09 0.96 -1.93
N SER A 42 -16.88 1.03 -1.39
CA SER A 42 -16.61 1.46 -0.02
C SER A 42 -17.29 2.81 0.31
N ILE A 43 -17.16 3.82 -0.56
CA ILE A 43 -17.84 5.12 -0.41
C ILE A 43 -19.36 5.00 -0.40
N SER A 44 -19.93 4.11 -1.22
CA SER A 44 -21.38 3.88 -1.22
C SER A 44 -21.84 3.40 0.15
N TYR A 45 -21.13 2.44 0.76
CA TYR A 45 -21.43 1.94 2.10
C TYR A 45 -21.21 2.99 3.19
N PHE A 46 -20.11 3.74 3.16
CA PHE A 46 -19.92 4.86 4.10
C PHE A 46 -20.99 5.96 3.96
N THR A 47 -21.46 6.20 2.74
CA THR A 47 -22.54 7.16 2.50
C THR A 47 -23.86 6.67 3.09
N LYS A 48 -24.19 5.39 2.93
CA LYS A 48 -25.36 4.79 3.59
C LYS A 48 -25.26 4.87 5.11
N ALA A 49 -24.10 4.51 5.67
CA ALA A 49 -23.84 4.63 7.12
C ALA A 49 -24.04 6.07 7.60
N TYR A 50 -23.48 7.05 6.89
CA TYR A 50 -23.66 8.47 7.19
C TYR A 50 -25.11 8.96 7.06
N THR A 51 -25.89 8.45 6.11
CA THR A 51 -27.31 8.81 5.97
C THR A 51 -28.13 8.34 7.17
N ILE A 52 -27.77 7.20 7.76
CA ILE A 52 -28.43 6.65 8.94
C ILE A 52 -27.97 7.37 10.22
N ASP A 53 -26.67 7.59 10.37
CA ASP A 53 -26.07 8.24 11.54
C ASP A 53 -25.14 9.40 11.10
N PRO A 54 -25.71 10.60 10.89
CA PRO A 54 -24.99 11.76 10.36
C PRO A 54 -24.10 12.46 11.40
N GLU A 55 -24.24 12.16 12.68
CA GLU A 55 -23.41 12.70 13.77
C GLU A 55 -22.20 11.82 14.06
N ASN A 56 -22.13 10.63 13.46
CA ASN A 56 -21.00 9.73 13.59
C ASN A 56 -19.80 10.20 12.77
N ILE A 57 -18.87 10.85 13.46
CA ILE A 57 -17.60 11.34 12.92
C ILE A 57 -16.78 10.22 12.26
N HIS A 58 -16.89 8.98 12.71
CA HIS A 58 -16.14 7.86 12.12
C HIS A 58 -16.58 7.54 10.69
N ASN A 59 -17.89 7.56 10.41
CA ASN A 59 -18.43 7.40 9.06
C ASN A 59 -17.84 8.47 8.10
N LEU A 60 -17.84 9.72 8.56
CA LEU A 60 -17.28 10.86 7.82
C LEU A 60 -15.77 10.71 7.62
N ASN A 61 -15.02 10.32 8.66
CA ASN A 61 -13.57 10.10 8.57
C ASN A 61 -13.24 9.03 7.53
N ARG A 62 -13.91 7.88 7.59
CA ARG A 62 -13.68 6.78 6.64
C ARG A 62 -14.04 7.18 5.21
N ARG A 63 -15.14 7.91 5.02
CA ARG A 63 -15.53 8.43 3.71
C ARG A 63 -14.53 9.47 3.18
N ALA A 64 -14.10 10.42 4.01
CA ALA A 64 -13.11 11.44 3.66
C ALA A 64 -11.77 10.81 3.24
N ILE A 65 -11.28 9.82 4.00
CA ILE A 65 -10.06 9.08 3.64
C ILE A 65 -10.22 8.37 2.29
N THR A 66 -11.39 7.79 2.05
CA THR A 66 -11.64 7.09 0.78
C THR A 66 -11.74 8.07 -0.38
N TYR A 67 -12.32 9.25 -0.18
CA TYR A 67 -12.28 10.36 -1.15
C TYR A 67 -10.86 10.87 -1.40
N CYS A 68 -9.98 10.90 -0.39
CA CYS A 68 -8.56 11.21 -0.59
C CYS A 68 -7.90 10.22 -1.54
N VAL A 69 -8.12 8.91 -1.38
CA VAL A 69 -7.51 7.87 -2.23
C VAL A 69 -7.80 8.09 -3.71
N ILE A 70 -9.07 8.39 -4.01
CA ILE A 70 -9.57 8.59 -5.38
C ILE A 70 -9.48 10.06 -5.83
N LYS A 71 -8.80 10.91 -5.07
CA LYS A 71 -8.48 12.31 -5.37
C LYS A 71 -9.69 13.25 -5.52
N GLU A 72 -10.79 12.96 -4.82
CA GLU A 72 -12.00 13.77 -4.80
C GLU A 72 -11.94 14.83 -3.69
N TYR A 73 -10.93 15.71 -3.76
CA TYR A 73 -10.54 16.58 -2.64
C TYR A 73 -11.64 17.54 -2.16
N ASP A 74 -12.54 17.99 -3.03
CA ASP A 74 -13.65 18.86 -2.60
C ASP A 74 -14.64 18.12 -1.68
N LYS A 75 -14.86 16.83 -1.94
CA LYS A 75 -15.69 15.99 -1.06
C LYS A 75 -14.99 15.70 0.27
N VAL A 76 -13.66 15.55 0.25
CA VAL A 76 -12.85 15.45 1.47
C VAL A 76 -13.06 16.70 2.34
N LEU A 77 -12.91 17.89 1.77
CA LEU A 77 -13.08 19.15 2.50
C LEU A 77 -14.48 19.30 3.08
N SER A 78 -15.51 18.92 2.32
CA SER A 78 -16.90 18.91 2.81
C SER A 78 -17.11 17.99 4.02
N ASP A 79 -16.57 16.77 3.98
CA ASP A 79 -16.67 15.83 5.11
C ASP A 79 -15.89 16.35 6.32
N LEU A 80 -14.71 16.93 6.10
CA LEU A 80 -13.88 17.52 7.17
C LEU A 80 -14.51 18.75 7.81
N ASP A 81 -15.17 19.60 7.03
CA ASP A 81 -15.93 20.74 7.56
C ASP A 81 -17.06 20.26 8.46
N LYS A 82 -17.75 19.17 8.08
CA LYS A 82 -18.78 18.58 8.94
C LYS A 82 -18.19 17.99 10.22
N ILE A 83 -17.05 17.30 10.14
CA ILE A 83 -16.34 16.79 11.33
C ILE A 83 -15.95 17.94 12.26
N ILE A 84 -15.38 19.02 11.74
CA ILE A 84 -14.98 20.19 12.54
C ILE A 84 -16.18 20.90 13.17
N GLN A 85 -17.33 20.91 12.49
CA GLN A 85 -18.58 21.41 13.09
C GLN A 85 -19.07 20.57 14.27
N LEU A 86 -18.92 19.24 14.19
CA LEU A 86 -19.33 18.30 15.24
C LEU A 86 -18.32 18.27 16.40
N ASP A 87 -17.03 18.34 16.09
CA ASP A 87 -15.91 18.34 17.03
C ASP A 87 -14.85 19.38 16.62
N PRO A 88 -14.96 20.62 17.14
CA PRO A 88 -14.03 21.69 16.83
C PRO A 88 -12.58 21.45 17.29
N LEU A 89 -12.35 20.47 18.18
CA LEU A 89 -11.05 20.12 18.73
C LEU A 89 -10.42 18.90 18.02
N ASN A 90 -11.03 18.43 16.93
CA ASN A 90 -10.55 17.27 16.18
C ASN A 90 -9.24 17.56 15.42
N SER A 91 -8.09 17.34 16.06
CA SER A 91 -6.78 17.60 15.46
C SER A 91 -6.55 16.79 14.16
N SER A 92 -7.02 15.55 14.10
CA SER A 92 -6.93 14.70 12.89
C SER A 92 -7.67 15.30 11.69
N ALA A 93 -8.81 15.96 11.91
CA ALA A 93 -9.55 16.65 10.85
C ALA A 93 -8.75 17.84 10.29
N TYR A 94 -8.15 18.67 11.15
CA TYR A 94 -7.29 19.78 10.71
C TYR A 94 -6.02 19.29 10.01
N TYR A 95 -5.43 18.17 10.46
CA TYR A 95 -4.32 17.52 9.78
C TYR A 95 -4.68 17.12 8.35
N LEU A 96 -5.77 16.38 8.16
CA LEU A 96 -6.20 15.93 6.85
C LEU A 96 -6.64 17.10 5.96
N LYS A 97 -7.24 18.14 6.55
CA LYS A 97 -7.63 19.37 5.84
C LYS A 97 -6.41 20.12 5.32
N SER A 98 -5.35 20.24 6.14
CA SER A 98 -4.07 20.82 5.73
C SER A 98 -3.45 20.06 4.56
N LEU A 99 -3.38 18.73 4.66
CA LEU A 99 -2.89 17.87 3.58
C LEU A 99 -3.72 18.03 2.30
N THR A 100 -5.03 18.07 2.43
CA THR A 100 -5.95 18.21 1.29
C THR A 100 -5.72 19.54 0.56
N TYR A 101 -5.64 20.65 1.29
CA TYR A 101 -5.30 21.93 0.67
C TYR A 101 -3.90 21.93 0.05
N TYR A 102 -2.91 21.34 0.72
CA TYR A 102 -1.56 21.19 0.16
C TYR A 102 -1.60 20.47 -1.19
N THR A 103 -2.34 19.37 -1.30
CA THR A 103 -2.46 18.61 -2.56
C THR A 103 -3.22 19.33 -3.65
N LYS A 104 -4.15 20.22 -3.28
CA LYS A 104 -4.83 21.13 -4.20
C LYS A 104 -3.96 22.32 -4.60
N ASN A 105 -2.70 22.38 -4.15
CA ASN A 105 -1.78 23.52 -4.29
C ASN A 105 -2.29 24.83 -3.62
N ASP A 106 -3.21 24.73 -2.67
CA ASP A 106 -3.69 25.86 -1.87
C ASP A 106 -2.84 26.01 -0.61
N SER A 107 -1.67 26.65 -0.78
CA SER A 107 -0.69 26.81 0.30
C SER A 107 -1.20 27.68 1.45
N ASN A 108 -2.13 28.60 1.19
CA ASN A 108 -2.64 29.50 2.22
C ASN A 108 -3.57 28.76 3.17
N ASN A 109 -4.57 28.06 2.64
CA ASN A 109 -5.50 27.29 3.46
C ASN A 109 -4.83 26.07 4.12
N ALA A 110 -3.80 25.49 3.47
CA ALA A 110 -2.97 24.47 4.10
C ALA A 110 -2.26 25.00 5.36
N LYS A 111 -1.62 26.18 5.28
CA LYS A 111 -0.95 26.83 6.43
C LYS A 111 -1.93 27.19 7.55
N ILE A 112 -3.12 27.67 7.23
CA ILE A 112 -4.18 27.96 8.22
C ILE A 112 -4.58 26.70 8.98
N SER A 113 -4.87 25.62 8.25
CA SER A 113 -5.28 24.34 8.83
C SER A 113 -4.14 23.70 9.62
N PHE A 114 -2.90 23.80 9.14
CA PHE A 114 -1.69 23.37 9.84
C PHE A 114 -1.50 24.10 11.17
N LYS A 115 -1.69 25.43 11.21
CA LYS A 115 -1.59 26.19 12.45
C LYS A 115 -2.61 25.69 13.48
N LYS A 116 -3.85 25.44 13.06
CA LYS A 116 -4.89 24.86 13.92
C LYS A 116 -4.54 23.47 14.41
N TYR A 117 -4.01 22.62 13.53
CA TYR A 117 -3.52 21.30 13.91
C TYR A 117 -2.41 21.40 14.99
N ALA A 118 -1.41 22.26 14.78
CA ALA A 118 -0.31 22.45 15.71
C ALA A 118 -0.76 23.01 17.08
N GLU A 119 -1.74 23.93 17.10
CA GLU A 119 -2.36 24.47 18.33
C GLU A 119 -3.04 23.37 19.17
N LEU A 120 -3.62 22.36 18.52
CA LEU A 120 -4.39 21.29 19.17
C LEU A 120 -3.55 20.07 19.57
N LEU A 121 -2.26 20.04 19.23
CA LEU A 121 -1.38 18.93 19.56
C LEU A 121 -0.96 18.96 21.02
N ASN A 122 -1.30 17.89 21.75
CA ASN A 122 -0.69 17.59 23.04
C ASN A 122 0.69 16.93 22.84
N SER A 123 1.70 17.39 23.57
CA SER A 123 3.13 17.24 23.28
C SER A 123 3.71 15.84 23.47
N ASP A 124 2.95 14.85 23.90
CA ASP A 124 3.52 13.56 24.32
C ASP A 124 3.30 12.43 23.29
N ASN A 125 2.42 12.63 22.31
CA ASN A 125 2.17 11.63 21.27
C ASN A 125 3.22 11.70 20.14
N ILE A 126 4.12 10.71 20.08
CA ILE A 126 5.18 10.60 19.06
C ILE A 126 4.59 10.57 17.65
N LEU A 127 3.48 9.86 17.44
CA LEU A 127 2.82 9.76 16.15
C LEU A 127 2.34 11.13 15.64
N ALA A 128 1.83 11.94 16.56
CA ALA A 128 1.35 13.29 16.28
C ALA A 128 2.52 14.27 16.00
N LYS A 129 3.68 14.08 16.66
CA LYS A 129 4.94 14.77 16.31
C LYS A 129 5.43 14.41 14.91
N ILE A 130 5.38 13.13 14.53
CA ILE A 130 5.75 12.67 13.18
C ILE A 130 4.85 13.35 12.13
N GLN A 131 3.54 13.42 12.39
CA GLN A 131 2.57 14.11 11.53
C GLN A 131 2.88 15.60 11.39
N LEU A 132 3.21 16.27 12.49
CA LEU A 132 3.60 17.68 12.50
C LEU A 132 4.84 17.91 11.63
N LEU A 133 5.91 17.13 11.85
CA LEU A 133 7.14 17.22 11.07
C LEU A 133 6.92 16.91 9.59
N HIS A 134 6.04 15.96 9.28
CA HIS A 134 5.68 15.66 7.90
C HIS A 134 4.99 16.85 7.22
N LEU A 135 4.03 17.50 7.88
CA LEU A 135 3.40 18.71 7.35
C LEU A 135 4.36 19.89 7.26
N GLU A 136 5.22 20.09 8.27
CA GLU A 136 6.29 21.10 8.21
C GLU A 136 7.18 20.89 6.99
N TYR A 137 7.60 19.65 6.73
CA TYR A 137 8.35 19.29 5.53
C TYR A 137 7.58 19.67 4.26
N LEU A 138 6.33 19.22 4.13
CA LEU A 138 5.53 19.46 2.92
C LEU A 138 5.36 20.97 2.65
N LEU A 139 5.12 21.78 3.68
CA LEU A 139 4.88 23.21 3.56
C LEU A 139 6.15 24.06 3.37
N ASN A 140 7.34 23.51 3.64
CA ASN A 140 8.61 24.24 3.60
C ASN A 140 9.67 23.59 2.70
N LYS A 141 9.28 22.73 1.74
CA LYS A 141 10.20 22.02 0.82
C LYS A 141 11.24 22.91 0.12
N ASN A 142 10.91 24.18 -0.10
CA ASN A 142 11.77 25.11 -0.85
C ASN A 142 12.77 25.88 0.03
N SER A 143 12.77 25.68 1.35
CA SER A 143 13.62 26.41 2.29
C SER A 143 14.64 25.49 2.93
N SER A 144 15.89 25.58 2.49
CA SER A 144 16.98 24.76 3.05
C SER A 144 17.17 24.97 4.55
N LYS A 145 16.92 26.19 5.05
CA LYS A 145 16.97 26.51 6.47
C LYS A 145 15.90 25.74 7.24
N ASP A 146 14.64 25.77 6.79
CA ASP A 146 13.54 25.11 7.47
C ASP A 146 13.68 23.58 7.39
N LEU A 147 14.15 23.05 6.26
CA LEU A 147 14.48 21.64 6.12
C LEU A 147 15.54 21.17 7.13
N ASN A 148 16.59 21.95 7.35
CA ASN A 148 17.61 21.64 8.36
C ASN A 148 17.10 21.76 9.81
N ASP A 149 16.17 22.69 10.08
CA ASP A 149 15.48 22.78 11.37
C ASP A 149 14.64 21.52 11.64
N ILE A 150 13.90 21.05 10.63
CA ILE A 150 13.11 19.81 10.72
C ILE A 150 14.02 18.60 10.98
N LEU A 151 15.17 18.48 10.31
CA LEU A 151 16.15 17.42 10.59
C LEU A 151 16.62 17.46 12.05
N THR A 152 16.90 18.65 12.56
CA THR A 152 17.32 18.84 13.96
C THR A 152 16.23 18.41 14.93
N LYS A 153 14.97 18.78 14.67
CA LYS A 153 13.80 18.35 15.46
C LYS A 153 13.63 16.83 15.43
N ILE A 154 13.82 16.18 14.27
CA ILE A 154 13.75 14.72 14.15
C ILE A 154 14.80 14.04 15.03
N ASP A 155 16.03 14.56 15.06
CA ASP A 155 17.12 13.97 15.84
C ASP A 155 16.91 14.07 17.36
N GLN A 156 16.02 14.96 17.81
CA GLN A 156 15.63 15.12 19.22
C GLN A 156 14.46 14.21 19.63
N ILE A 157 13.79 13.52 18.69
CA ILE A 157 12.66 12.65 19.03
C ILE A 157 13.18 11.31 19.56
N HIS A 158 12.83 11.02 20.81
CA HIS A 158 12.93 9.69 21.38
C HIS A 158 11.74 8.84 20.90
N TYR A 159 12.04 7.73 20.23
CA TYR A 159 11.06 6.74 19.77
C TYR A 159 11.33 5.40 20.43
N SER A 160 10.27 4.61 20.65
CA SER A 160 10.35 3.30 21.29
C SER A 160 10.01 2.16 20.34
N SER A 161 9.26 2.43 19.27
CA SER A 161 8.88 1.41 18.28
C SER A 161 9.73 1.44 17.01
N ILE A 162 9.87 0.27 16.39
CA ILE A 162 10.52 0.10 15.08
C ILE A 162 9.78 0.91 14.00
N ASN A 163 8.45 0.96 14.07
CA ASN A 163 7.61 1.69 13.13
C ASN A 163 7.89 3.20 13.14
N GLU A 164 7.90 3.83 14.32
CA GLU A 164 8.21 5.27 14.47
C GLU A 164 9.61 5.61 13.92
N LYS A 165 10.57 4.71 14.11
CA LYS A 165 11.93 4.87 13.55
C LYS A 165 11.91 4.88 12.02
N VAL A 166 11.19 3.95 11.40
CA VAL A 166 11.05 3.88 9.93
C VAL A 166 10.42 5.16 9.41
N PHE A 167 9.42 5.68 10.12
CA PHE A 167 8.71 6.90 9.77
C PHE A 167 9.59 8.15 9.78
N LEU A 168 10.32 8.37 10.85
CA LEU A 168 11.26 9.49 10.94
C LEU A 168 12.37 9.37 9.89
N ARG A 169 12.87 8.15 9.65
CA ARG A 169 13.84 7.87 8.57
C ARG A 169 13.28 8.23 7.20
N PHE A 170 12.01 7.92 6.92
CA PHE A 170 11.39 8.28 5.65
C PHE A 170 11.39 9.79 5.44
N ILE A 171 10.95 10.57 6.44
CA ILE A 171 10.95 12.04 6.37
C ILE A 171 12.38 12.57 6.15
N LYS A 172 13.38 12.08 6.90
CA LYS A 172 14.80 12.46 6.71
C LYS A 172 15.30 12.15 5.29
N CYS A 173 14.94 10.99 4.75
CA CYS A 173 15.31 10.60 3.39
C CYS A 173 14.73 11.59 2.38
N LYS A 174 13.45 11.97 2.51
CA LYS A 174 12.83 12.98 1.66
C LYS A 174 13.58 14.31 1.74
N ILE A 175 13.85 14.79 2.96
CA ILE A 175 14.54 16.06 3.18
C ILE A 175 15.94 16.06 2.55
N TYR A 176 16.74 14.99 2.75
CA TYR A 176 18.07 14.94 2.16
C TYR A 176 18.05 14.92 0.62
N ILE A 177 17.01 14.38 0.00
CA ILE A 177 16.85 14.44 -1.46
C ILE A 177 16.53 15.87 -1.91
N GLU A 178 15.61 16.57 -1.23
CA GLU A 178 15.32 17.99 -1.55
C GLU A 178 16.57 18.87 -1.39
N LEU A 179 17.39 18.59 -0.36
CA LEU A 179 18.67 19.26 -0.11
C LEU A 179 19.79 18.83 -1.07
N LYS A 180 19.55 17.88 -1.97
CA LYS A 180 20.54 17.26 -2.87
C LYS A 180 21.70 16.56 -2.15
N GLU A 181 21.50 16.19 -0.88
CA GLU A 181 22.43 15.41 -0.07
C GLU A 181 22.25 13.90 -0.29
N TYR A 182 22.37 13.46 -1.54
CA TYR A 182 22.00 12.10 -1.95
C TYR A 182 22.80 10.98 -1.25
N SER A 183 24.03 11.26 -0.82
CA SER A 183 24.81 10.30 -0.04
C SER A 183 24.16 9.98 1.31
N LYS A 184 23.63 11.00 2.01
CA LYS A 184 22.92 10.81 3.29
C LYS A 184 21.57 10.15 3.07
N ALA A 185 20.84 10.54 2.01
CA ALA A 185 19.59 9.89 1.63
C ALA A 185 19.77 8.40 1.35
N ARG A 186 20.85 8.03 0.62
CA ARG A 186 21.22 6.63 0.37
C ARG A 186 21.51 5.87 1.65
N LEU A 187 22.28 6.43 2.58
CA LEU A 187 22.58 5.75 3.86
C LEU A 187 21.29 5.39 4.62
N ILE A 188 20.29 6.26 4.59
CA ILE A 188 18.97 5.95 5.17
C ILE A 188 18.29 4.80 4.42
N LEU A 189 18.29 4.82 3.08
CA LEU A 189 17.73 3.74 2.28
C LEU A 189 18.35 2.38 2.61
N ASP A 190 19.68 2.34 2.72
CA ASP A 190 20.43 1.12 3.00
C ASP A 190 20.18 0.61 4.43
N CYS A 191 19.84 1.51 5.36
CA CYS A 191 19.54 1.17 6.76
C CYS A 191 18.06 0.87 7.04
N THR A 192 17.16 1.06 6.07
CA THR A 192 15.72 0.84 6.25
C THR A 192 15.40 -0.64 5.97
N PRO A 193 14.85 -1.39 6.95
CA PRO A 193 14.53 -2.81 6.76
C PRO A 193 13.64 -3.01 5.54
N TYR A 194 13.92 -4.07 4.77
CA TYR A 194 13.19 -4.39 3.53
C TYR A 194 11.68 -4.58 3.71
N TYR A 195 11.23 -4.93 4.91
CA TYR A 195 9.84 -5.30 5.17
C TYR A 195 8.93 -4.11 5.47
N ASP A 196 9.47 -3.03 6.02
CA ASP A 196 8.69 -1.87 6.44
C ASP A 196 8.83 -0.76 5.42
N GLY A 197 7.78 -0.57 4.61
CA GLY A 197 7.69 0.54 3.66
C GLY A 197 8.36 0.30 2.31
N PHE A 198 8.67 -0.95 1.93
CA PHE A 198 9.17 -1.29 0.58
C PHE A 198 8.38 -0.55 -0.52
N GLU A 199 7.05 -0.65 -0.47
CA GLU A 199 6.17 -0.03 -1.45
C GLU A 199 6.34 1.49 -1.45
N SER A 200 6.18 2.13 -0.29
CA SER A 200 6.25 3.58 -0.17
C SER A 200 7.62 4.15 -0.51
N MET A 201 8.70 3.44 -0.16
CA MET A 201 10.05 3.81 -0.55
C MET A 201 10.24 3.67 -2.05
N SER A 202 9.69 2.62 -2.66
CA SER A 202 9.86 2.37 -4.10
C SER A 202 9.15 3.43 -4.93
N TYR A 203 7.88 3.75 -4.65
CA TYR A 203 7.19 4.85 -5.32
C TYR A 203 7.88 6.19 -5.06
N PHE A 204 8.34 6.42 -3.84
CA PHE A 204 9.06 7.65 -3.53
C PHE A 204 10.38 7.77 -4.30
N ILE A 205 11.13 6.68 -4.47
CA ILE A 205 12.32 6.66 -5.32
C ILE A 205 11.93 6.94 -6.78
N GLN A 206 10.87 6.31 -7.28
CA GLN A 206 10.34 6.53 -8.63
C GLN A 206 10.02 8.01 -8.90
N ASP A 207 9.43 8.70 -7.92
CA ASP A 207 9.07 10.13 -7.99
C ASP A 207 10.27 11.08 -8.00
N HIS A 208 11.50 10.61 -7.76
CA HIS A 208 12.72 11.43 -7.68
C HIS A 208 13.80 10.95 -8.67
N PRO A 209 13.66 11.28 -9.97
CA PRO A 209 14.55 10.77 -11.02
C PRO A 209 16.02 11.10 -10.83
N ASP A 210 16.34 12.30 -10.36
CA ASP A 210 17.72 12.70 -10.07
C ASP A 210 18.36 11.81 -8.99
N PHE A 211 17.57 11.43 -7.98
CA PHE A 211 18.05 10.62 -6.88
C PHE A 211 18.28 9.18 -7.29
N TRP A 212 17.35 8.55 -8.00
CA TRP A 212 17.58 7.18 -8.44
C TRP A 212 18.66 7.11 -9.55
N SER A 213 18.82 8.13 -10.40
CA SER A 213 19.95 8.21 -11.33
C SER A 213 21.30 8.32 -10.58
N TYR A 214 21.34 9.07 -9.47
CA TYR A 214 22.48 9.05 -8.55
C TYR A 214 22.72 7.64 -8.00
N LEU A 215 21.68 6.95 -7.51
CA LEU A 215 21.81 5.58 -6.99
C LEU A 215 22.34 4.63 -8.07
N TYR A 216 21.85 4.74 -9.31
CA TYR A 216 22.28 3.95 -10.46
C TYR A 216 23.79 4.05 -10.70
N LYS A 217 24.33 5.27 -10.62
CA LYS A 217 25.77 5.54 -10.80
C LYS A 217 26.61 5.05 -9.61
N VAL A 218 26.25 5.43 -8.38
CA VAL A 218 27.09 5.13 -7.19
C VAL A 218 26.98 3.66 -6.76
N CYS A 219 25.94 2.95 -7.19
CA CYS A 219 25.85 1.51 -7.03
C CYS A 219 26.56 0.72 -8.16
N GLU A 220 27.23 1.43 -9.08
CA GLU A 220 27.94 0.88 -10.25
C GLU A 220 27.07 -0.07 -11.09
N ILE A 221 25.76 0.22 -11.17
CA ILE A 221 24.81 -0.66 -11.86
C ILE A 221 25.04 -0.60 -13.38
N ASN A 222 25.50 0.54 -13.88
CA ASN A 222 25.90 0.75 -15.28
C ASN A 222 27.00 -0.18 -15.79
N LYS A 223 27.79 -0.82 -14.90
CA LYS A 223 28.84 -1.76 -15.31
C LYS A 223 28.31 -3.16 -15.67
N ASN A 224 27.04 -3.45 -15.37
CA ASN A 224 26.44 -4.76 -15.62
C ASN A 224 25.50 -4.70 -16.82
N ASP A 225 25.57 -5.73 -17.67
CA ASP A 225 24.61 -5.93 -18.75
C ASP A 225 23.39 -6.71 -18.25
N PHE A 226 22.22 -6.08 -18.35
CA PHE A 226 20.93 -6.67 -17.98
C PHE A 226 20.04 -6.98 -19.20
N THR A 227 20.54 -6.81 -20.43
CA THR A 227 19.78 -7.08 -21.66
C THR A 227 19.32 -8.53 -21.73
N LYS A 228 20.12 -9.48 -21.24
CA LYS A 228 19.74 -10.90 -21.08
C LYS A 228 18.51 -11.13 -20.19
N PHE A 229 18.14 -10.16 -19.37
CA PHE A 229 16.95 -10.19 -18.51
C PHE A 229 15.79 -9.34 -19.07
N GLY A 230 15.97 -8.71 -20.23
CA GLY A 230 15.00 -7.78 -20.83
C GLY A 230 14.95 -6.43 -20.11
N ILE A 231 15.87 -6.12 -19.20
CA ILE A 231 15.83 -4.90 -18.40
C ILE A 231 16.62 -3.79 -19.12
N VAL A 232 15.90 -2.81 -19.65
CA VAL A 232 16.48 -1.76 -20.50
C VAL A 232 16.57 -0.41 -19.80
N ASP A 233 15.58 -0.03 -19.00
CA ASP A 233 15.53 1.25 -18.31
C ASP A 233 16.34 1.23 -17.00
N GLU A 234 16.83 2.40 -16.60
CA GLU A 234 17.73 2.52 -15.46
C GLU A 234 17.03 2.28 -14.10
N PHE A 235 15.74 2.62 -13.98
CA PHE A 235 14.98 2.40 -12.74
C PHE A 235 14.76 0.90 -12.50
N SER A 236 14.34 0.14 -13.51
CA SER A 236 14.23 -1.32 -13.43
C SER A 236 15.57 -1.99 -13.15
N LYS A 237 16.69 -1.47 -13.68
CA LYS A 237 18.04 -1.97 -13.34
C LYS A 237 18.35 -1.77 -11.85
N TYR A 238 18.02 -0.60 -11.29
CA TYR A 238 18.15 -0.34 -9.87
C TYR A 238 17.26 -1.26 -9.03
N MET A 239 15.98 -1.38 -9.40
CA MET A 239 15.02 -2.22 -8.69
C MET A 239 15.43 -3.68 -8.70
N TYR A 240 15.89 -4.21 -9.83
CA TYR A 240 16.39 -5.58 -9.90
C TYR A 240 17.67 -5.76 -9.07
N ARG A 241 18.67 -4.88 -9.24
CA ARG A 241 19.99 -5.10 -8.62
C ARG A 241 20.06 -4.80 -7.13
N LYS A 242 19.29 -3.83 -6.65
CA LYS A 242 19.34 -3.36 -5.25
C LYS A 242 18.10 -3.68 -4.46
N ARG A 243 16.95 -3.78 -5.12
CA ARG A 243 15.67 -4.11 -4.50
C ARG A 243 15.19 -5.54 -4.77
N GLU A 244 15.92 -6.28 -5.60
CA GLU A 244 15.60 -7.66 -5.98
C GLU A 244 14.16 -7.83 -6.48
N VAL A 245 13.72 -6.83 -7.23
CA VAL A 245 12.39 -6.76 -7.83
C VAL A 245 12.56 -6.87 -9.33
N TYR A 246 11.94 -7.89 -9.92
CA TYR A 246 11.88 -8.06 -11.36
C TYR A 246 10.49 -7.70 -11.86
N PHE A 247 10.38 -6.58 -12.59
CA PHE A 247 9.14 -6.24 -13.27
C PHE A 247 8.88 -7.20 -14.42
N VAL A 248 7.70 -7.81 -14.43
CA VAL A 248 7.33 -8.83 -15.41
C VAL A 248 7.15 -8.22 -16.81
N SER A 249 6.86 -6.91 -16.88
CA SER A 249 6.85 -6.16 -18.14
C SER A 249 8.18 -6.20 -18.88
N ASN A 250 9.32 -6.46 -18.22
CA ASN A 250 10.61 -6.61 -18.91
C ASN A 250 10.64 -7.80 -19.88
N LEU A 251 9.77 -8.80 -19.70
CA LEU A 251 9.68 -9.95 -20.60
C LEU A 251 9.28 -9.56 -22.03
N THR A 252 8.58 -8.43 -22.23
CA THR A 252 8.20 -7.97 -23.57
C THR A 252 9.42 -7.56 -24.41
N ASN A 253 10.53 -7.20 -23.77
CA ASN A 253 11.81 -6.94 -24.44
C ASN A 253 12.52 -8.25 -24.86
N LEU A 254 12.15 -9.40 -24.29
CA LEU A 254 12.71 -10.71 -24.63
C LEU A 254 11.80 -11.49 -25.59
N ASN A 255 10.49 -11.32 -25.47
CA ASN A 255 9.49 -11.92 -26.33
C ASN A 255 8.43 -10.87 -26.72
N SER A 256 8.49 -10.42 -27.98
CA SER A 256 7.59 -9.39 -28.51
C SER A 256 6.12 -9.84 -28.56
N GLU A 257 5.83 -11.14 -28.54
CA GLU A 257 4.44 -11.64 -28.49
C GLU A 257 3.76 -11.24 -27.17
N LEU A 258 4.54 -11.07 -26.09
CA LEU A 258 4.00 -10.65 -24.80
C LEU A 258 3.51 -9.19 -24.78
N CYS A 259 3.87 -8.38 -25.78
CA CYS A 259 3.35 -7.02 -25.93
C CYS A 259 1.82 -6.99 -26.01
N GLN A 260 1.19 -8.04 -26.55
CA GLN A 260 -0.26 -8.14 -26.62
C GLN A 260 -0.93 -8.22 -25.24
N PHE A 261 -0.20 -8.67 -24.22
CA PHE A 261 -0.66 -8.78 -22.83
C PHE A 261 -0.29 -7.57 -21.97
N GLN A 262 0.54 -6.66 -22.48
CA GLN A 262 0.98 -5.49 -21.73
C GLN A 262 -0.13 -4.45 -21.60
N GLU A 263 -0.27 -3.88 -20.41
CA GLU A 263 -1.20 -2.79 -20.09
C GLU A 263 -0.46 -1.72 -19.28
N SER A 264 -0.90 -0.46 -19.41
CA SER A 264 -0.47 0.60 -18.50
C SER A 264 -1.32 0.56 -17.23
N ASP A 265 -0.67 0.71 -16.09
CA ASP A 265 -1.32 0.86 -14.80
C ASP A 265 -0.62 1.98 -14.03
N ILE A 266 -1.34 3.07 -13.77
CA ILE A 266 -0.80 4.23 -13.04
C ILE A 266 -0.45 3.85 -11.59
N SER A 267 -1.06 2.80 -11.07
CA SER A 267 -0.73 2.23 -9.77
C SER A 267 0.42 1.25 -9.80
N SER A 268 0.99 0.91 -10.96
CA SER A 268 2.21 0.09 -11.06
C SER A 268 3.46 0.94 -10.81
N LEU A 269 4.44 0.35 -10.13
CA LEU A 269 5.74 0.94 -9.86
C LEU A 269 6.61 1.08 -11.12
N SER A 270 6.39 0.25 -12.15
CA SER A 270 7.01 0.44 -13.48
C SER A 270 6.11 1.23 -14.43
N GLY A 271 4.86 1.50 -14.04
CA GLY A 271 3.80 2.02 -14.91
C GLY A 271 3.22 0.98 -15.89
N LEU A 272 3.76 -0.24 -15.91
CA LEU A 272 3.39 -1.32 -16.83
C LEU A 272 3.09 -2.61 -16.05
N VAL A 273 2.17 -3.41 -16.56
CA VAL A 273 1.81 -4.74 -16.04
C VAL A 273 1.57 -5.70 -17.20
N LEU A 274 1.61 -7.02 -16.95
CA LEU A 274 1.09 -8.02 -17.87
C LEU A 274 -0.28 -8.51 -17.40
N SER A 275 -1.24 -8.51 -18.32
CA SER A 275 -2.63 -8.90 -18.14
C SER A 275 -2.92 -10.14 -18.98
N SER A 276 -3.55 -11.17 -18.41
CA SER A 276 -3.90 -12.38 -19.16
C SER A 276 -4.95 -12.15 -20.24
N LYS A 277 -5.72 -11.05 -20.18
CA LYS A 277 -6.77 -10.68 -21.16
C LYS A 277 -7.77 -11.80 -21.48
N ASN A 278 -8.10 -12.62 -20.49
CA ASN A 278 -8.95 -13.82 -20.61
C ASN A 278 -8.35 -14.99 -21.41
N GLU A 279 -7.07 -14.93 -21.75
CA GLU A 279 -6.37 -15.97 -22.48
C GLU A 279 -5.43 -16.76 -21.56
N LYS A 280 -4.93 -17.88 -22.07
CA LYS A 280 -3.88 -18.64 -21.41
C LYS A 280 -2.58 -17.83 -21.51
N LEU A 281 -2.00 -17.47 -20.37
CA LEU A 281 -0.75 -16.71 -20.31
C LEU A 281 0.37 -17.59 -19.75
N HIS A 282 1.47 -17.65 -20.48
CA HIS A 282 2.66 -18.41 -20.11
C HIS A 282 3.86 -17.47 -20.10
N LEU A 283 4.50 -17.36 -18.93
CA LEU A 283 5.61 -16.45 -18.70
C LEU A 283 6.83 -17.26 -18.28
N VAL A 284 7.85 -17.27 -19.14
CA VAL A 284 9.16 -17.86 -18.83
C VAL A 284 10.10 -16.74 -18.41
N LEU A 285 10.44 -16.68 -17.13
CA LEU A 285 11.40 -15.69 -16.64
C LEU A 285 12.83 -16.15 -16.96
N PRO A 286 13.73 -15.21 -17.31
CA PRO A 286 15.14 -15.52 -17.51
C PRO A 286 15.75 -16.04 -16.18
N ILE A 287 16.88 -16.73 -16.24
CA ILE A 287 17.57 -17.22 -15.04
C ILE A 287 17.97 -16.01 -14.18
N LEU A 288 17.24 -15.75 -13.10
CA LEU A 288 17.46 -14.57 -12.27
C LEU A 288 18.62 -14.83 -11.32
N ASN A 289 19.51 -13.84 -11.18
CA ASN A 289 20.70 -13.92 -10.33
C ASN A 289 20.51 -13.00 -9.13
N PHE A 290 19.81 -13.48 -8.12
CA PHE A 290 19.65 -12.75 -6.86
C PHE A 290 20.90 -12.93 -6.00
N ILE A 291 21.29 -11.90 -5.25
CA ILE A 291 22.62 -11.81 -4.61
C ILE A 291 22.69 -12.69 -3.35
N TYR A 292 21.54 -13.15 -2.90
CA TYR A 292 21.22 -13.44 -1.52
C TYR A 292 20.33 -14.70 -1.47
N THR A 293 20.35 -15.43 -0.36
CA THR A 293 19.61 -16.69 -0.19
C THR A 293 18.24 -16.43 0.41
N TYR A 294 17.16 -16.71 -0.29
CA TYR A 294 15.80 -16.34 0.15
C TYR A 294 14.92 -17.53 0.44
N ASP A 295 14.06 -17.35 1.45
CA ASP A 295 13.11 -18.36 1.91
C ASP A 295 11.75 -18.26 1.21
N TYR A 296 11.46 -17.11 0.59
CA TYR A 296 10.13 -16.79 0.06
C TYR A 296 10.19 -16.12 -1.32
N PHE A 297 9.32 -16.59 -2.20
CA PHE A 297 8.97 -15.97 -3.47
C PHE A 297 7.68 -15.16 -3.31
N ILE A 298 7.67 -13.95 -3.84
CA ILE A 298 6.54 -13.04 -3.77
C ILE A 298 6.17 -12.59 -5.17
N CYS A 299 4.89 -12.70 -5.51
CA CYS A 299 4.32 -12.21 -6.77
C CYS A 299 3.25 -11.16 -6.47
N LYS A 300 3.44 -9.93 -7.00
CA LYS A 300 2.41 -8.90 -6.93
C LYS A 300 1.44 -9.10 -8.09
N MET A 301 0.20 -9.46 -7.74
CA MET A 301 -0.84 -9.85 -8.69
C MET A 301 -2.21 -9.27 -8.31
N ASN A 302 -3.11 -9.22 -9.29
CA ASN A 302 -4.50 -8.82 -9.11
C ASN A 302 -5.41 -9.77 -9.89
N VAL A 303 -6.14 -10.63 -9.18
CA VAL A 303 -7.10 -11.57 -9.76
C VAL A 303 -8.45 -10.86 -9.90
N LYS A 304 -8.77 -10.44 -11.13
CA LYS A 304 -10.00 -9.68 -11.41
C LYS A 304 -11.22 -10.58 -11.50
N LYS A 305 -11.08 -11.70 -12.23
CA LYS A 305 -12.20 -12.58 -12.53
C LYS A 305 -11.74 -14.01 -12.83
N ILE A 306 -12.47 -14.99 -12.32
CA ILE A 306 -12.33 -16.41 -12.66
C ILE A 306 -13.28 -16.74 -13.81
N LEU A 307 -12.77 -17.40 -14.85
CA LEU A 307 -13.53 -17.69 -16.07
C LEU A 307 -14.05 -19.13 -16.11
N SER A 308 -13.37 -20.07 -15.44
CA SER A 308 -13.75 -21.49 -15.36
C SER A 308 -13.28 -22.12 -14.04
N LYS A 309 -13.89 -23.24 -13.64
CA LYS A 309 -13.46 -24.06 -12.49
C LYS A 309 -12.15 -24.81 -12.72
N ASP A 310 -11.71 -24.94 -13.97
CA ASP A 310 -10.41 -25.53 -14.32
C ASP A 310 -9.28 -24.50 -14.27
N CYS A 311 -9.49 -23.38 -13.57
CA CYS A 311 -8.51 -22.33 -13.45
C CYS A 311 -7.34 -22.73 -12.55
N PHE A 312 -6.17 -22.22 -12.91
CA PHE A 312 -4.98 -22.35 -12.07
C PHE A 312 -3.98 -21.23 -12.30
N ILE A 313 -3.16 -21.00 -11.28
CA ILE A 313 -1.91 -20.24 -11.34
C ILE A 313 -0.81 -21.19 -10.92
N LYS A 314 0.09 -21.52 -11.85
CA LYS A 314 1.19 -22.45 -11.60
C LYS A 314 2.52 -21.68 -11.60
N PHE A 315 3.32 -21.91 -10.58
CA PHE A 315 4.70 -21.47 -10.47
C PHE A 315 5.60 -22.71 -10.56
N THR A 316 6.40 -22.79 -11.62
CA THR A 316 7.41 -23.85 -11.81
C THR A 316 8.79 -23.26 -11.54
N LEU A 317 9.57 -23.91 -10.67
CA LEU A 317 10.94 -23.53 -10.33
C LEU A 317 11.89 -24.55 -10.94
N ASN A 318 12.68 -24.17 -11.95
CA ASN A 318 13.57 -25.13 -12.61
C ASN A 318 14.73 -25.54 -11.70
N GLY A 319 14.93 -26.86 -11.47
CA GLY A 319 16.05 -27.41 -10.69
C GLY A 319 15.82 -28.71 -9.89
N ASN A 320 14.84 -29.58 -10.23
CA ASN A 320 14.34 -30.71 -9.41
C ASN A 320 13.43 -30.34 -8.22
N TYR A 321 12.79 -29.16 -8.25
CA TYR A 321 11.96 -28.67 -7.15
C TYR A 321 10.48 -28.61 -7.50
N ARG A 322 9.64 -28.65 -6.45
CA ARG A 322 8.18 -28.80 -6.52
C ARG A 322 7.49 -27.71 -7.34
N ASP A 323 6.49 -28.11 -8.11
CA ASP A 323 5.51 -27.21 -8.70
C ASP A 323 4.57 -26.66 -7.62
N TYR A 324 4.38 -25.35 -7.59
CA TYR A 324 3.36 -24.71 -6.75
C TYR A 324 2.18 -24.31 -7.63
N MET A 325 1.02 -24.91 -7.39
CA MET A 325 -0.16 -24.65 -8.21
C MET A 325 -1.33 -24.26 -7.33
N LEU A 326 -1.83 -23.04 -7.54
CA LEU A 326 -3.08 -22.55 -6.99
C LEU A 326 -4.19 -23.04 -7.90
N LYS A 327 -5.10 -23.87 -7.37
CA LYS A 327 -6.28 -24.33 -8.12
C LYS A 327 -7.46 -23.41 -7.85
N HIS A 328 -8.61 -23.68 -8.49
CA HIS A 328 -9.82 -22.90 -8.30
C HIS A 328 -10.17 -22.60 -6.83
N GLU A 329 -10.05 -23.56 -5.92
CA GLU A 329 -10.31 -23.31 -4.49
C GLU A 329 -9.41 -22.21 -3.92
N ASP A 330 -8.12 -22.22 -4.24
CA ASP A 330 -7.15 -21.23 -3.79
C ASP A 330 -7.36 -19.88 -4.51
N VAL A 331 -7.51 -19.91 -5.84
CA VAL A 331 -7.67 -18.71 -6.69
C VAL A 331 -8.98 -17.98 -6.36
N SER A 332 -10.04 -18.70 -6.01
CA SER A 332 -11.31 -18.11 -5.58
C SER A 332 -11.19 -17.23 -4.34
N LYS A 333 -10.19 -17.48 -3.48
CA LYS A 333 -9.89 -16.63 -2.31
C LYS A 333 -9.21 -15.33 -2.71
N LEU A 334 -8.69 -15.22 -3.93
CA LEU A 334 -7.94 -14.06 -4.43
C LEU A 334 -8.79 -13.13 -5.32
N GLU A 335 -9.90 -13.64 -5.86
CA GLU A 335 -10.77 -12.91 -6.78
C GLU A 335 -11.34 -11.64 -6.12
N GLY A 336 -11.14 -10.48 -6.77
CA GLY A 336 -11.71 -9.21 -6.34
C GLY A 336 -11.05 -8.57 -5.11
N LEU A 337 -9.92 -9.09 -4.64
CA LEU A 337 -9.14 -8.49 -3.55
C LEU A 337 -8.36 -7.22 -3.97
N GLY A 338 -8.26 -6.97 -5.28
CA GLY A 338 -7.37 -5.93 -5.83
C GLY A 338 -5.92 -6.39 -5.90
N TRP A 339 -4.99 -5.44 -5.87
CA TRP A 339 -3.55 -5.74 -5.85
C TRP A 339 -3.14 -6.38 -4.51
N ILE A 340 -2.51 -7.55 -4.59
CA ILE A 340 -1.96 -8.29 -3.47
C ILE A 340 -0.53 -8.73 -3.78
N GLU A 341 0.28 -8.94 -2.73
CA GLU A 341 1.45 -9.81 -2.82
C GLU A 341 1.06 -11.19 -2.30
N TYR A 342 1.19 -12.17 -3.18
CA TYR A 342 1.06 -13.57 -2.83
C TYR A 342 2.45 -14.15 -2.52
N GLN A 343 2.63 -14.69 -1.32
CA GLN A 343 3.89 -15.25 -0.85
C GLN A 343 3.85 -16.78 -0.85
N THR A 344 4.87 -17.41 -1.43
CA THR A 344 5.09 -18.86 -1.41
C THR A 344 6.49 -19.16 -0.86
N SER A 345 6.61 -20.20 -0.04
CA SER A 345 7.93 -20.61 0.48
C SER A 345 8.73 -21.32 -0.60
N ILE A 346 10.03 -21.01 -0.65
CA ILE A 346 11.02 -21.61 -1.55
C ILE A 346 12.23 -22.15 -0.77
N ARG A 347 12.06 -22.43 0.53
CA ARG A 347 13.13 -22.86 1.46
C ARG A 347 13.93 -24.08 1.02
N ASP A 348 13.34 -24.95 0.20
CA ASP A 348 14.00 -26.16 -0.28
C ASP A 348 14.99 -25.88 -1.44
N LEU A 349 15.05 -24.64 -1.97
CA LEU A 349 15.98 -24.22 -3.03
C LEU A 349 17.38 -23.96 -2.44
N HIS A 350 18.20 -25.00 -2.42
CA HIS A 350 19.56 -24.92 -1.90
C HIS A 350 20.60 -24.52 -2.98
N TYR A 351 21.31 -23.42 -2.68
CA TYR A 351 22.72 -23.10 -2.96
C TYR A 351 23.23 -22.28 -4.16
N ASP A 352 22.54 -22.05 -5.27
CA ASP A 352 23.19 -21.30 -6.39
C ASP A 352 22.56 -19.97 -6.84
N GLY A 353 21.51 -19.49 -6.19
CA GLY A 353 20.95 -18.14 -6.45
C GLY A 353 20.46 -17.91 -7.88
N GLN A 354 20.40 -18.98 -8.69
CA GLN A 354 19.97 -19.03 -10.07
C GLN A 354 18.78 -19.98 -10.16
N PHE A 355 17.61 -19.43 -10.44
CA PHE A 355 16.42 -20.21 -10.75
C PHE A 355 15.66 -19.49 -11.86
N SER A 356 15.01 -20.25 -12.74
CA SER A 356 14.02 -19.70 -13.65
C SER A 356 12.64 -20.03 -13.12
N ILE A 357 11.76 -19.05 -13.17
CA ILE A 357 10.36 -19.19 -12.80
C ILE A 357 9.54 -19.25 -14.07
N GLU A 358 8.68 -20.24 -14.16
CA GLU A 358 7.61 -20.28 -15.13
C GLU A 358 6.30 -19.94 -14.44
N ILE A 359 5.52 -19.03 -15.00
CA ILE A 359 4.17 -18.72 -14.52
C ILE A 359 3.19 -19.10 -15.62
N GLU A 360 2.33 -20.07 -15.32
CA GLU A 360 1.25 -20.48 -16.21
C GLU A 360 -0.10 -20.09 -15.58
N ILE A 361 -0.89 -19.34 -16.35
CA ILE A 361 -2.20 -18.85 -15.96
C ILE A 361 -3.21 -19.40 -16.96
N ASN A 362 -4.26 -20.02 -16.44
CA ASN A 362 -5.34 -20.55 -17.26
C ASN A 362 -6.71 -20.17 -16.70
N SER A 363 -7.61 -19.72 -17.57
CA SER A 363 -9.02 -19.42 -17.23
C SER A 363 -9.18 -18.39 -16.11
N ILE A 364 -8.30 -17.39 -16.05
CA ILE A 364 -8.33 -16.29 -15.07
C ILE A 364 -8.06 -14.98 -15.82
N GLU A 365 -8.87 -13.97 -15.59
CA GLU A 365 -8.54 -12.57 -15.88
C GLU A 365 -7.72 -12.02 -14.71
N MET A 366 -6.42 -11.83 -14.89
CA MET A 366 -5.54 -11.29 -13.86
C MET A 366 -4.42 -10.44 -14.42
N GLN A 367 -3.83 -9.62 -13.56
CA GLN A 367 -2.64 -8.84 -13.83
C GLN A 367 -1.48 -9.24 -12.93
N ILE A 368 -0.25 -9.13 -13.43
CA ILE A 368 0.99 -9.30 -12.67
C ILE A 368 1.89 -8.10 -12.94
N GLU A 369 2.44 -7.53 -11.87
CA GLU A 369 3.33 -6.38 -11.95
C GLU A 369 4.80 -6.80 -11.83
N TYR A 370 5.16 -7.38 -10.69
CA TYR A 370 6.52 -7.79 -10.40
C TYR A 370 6.56 -9.07 -9.59
N ILE A 371 7.74 -9.67 -9.58
CA ILE A 371 8.13 -10.66 -8.60
C ILE A 371 9.31 -10.14 -7.77
N ARG A 372 9.40 -10.59 -6.52
CA ARG A 372 10.54 -10.32 -5.65
C ARG A 372 10.80 -11.46 -4.70
N LEU A 373 11.97 -11.46 -4.08
CA LEU A 373 12.32 -12.43 -3.05
C LEU A 373 12.31 -11.82 -1.64
N SER A 374 12.16 -12.69 -0.63
CA SER A 374 12.15 -12.27 0.77
C SER A 374 12.70 -13.32 1.73
N TYR A 375 13.41 -12.85 2.77
CA TYR A 375 13.99 -13.72 3.80
C TYR A 375 13.01 -13.99 4.94
N SER A 376 12.09 -13.06 5.19
CA SER A 376 11.15 -13.16 6.30
C SER A 376 9.79 -13.61 5.79
N SER A 377 9.13 -14.39 6.64
CA SER A 377 7.77 -14.83 6.41
C SER A 377 6.81 -13.64 6.61
N GLN A 378 6.17 -13.21 5.53
CA GLN A 378 4.99 -12.34 5.58
C GLN A 378 3.72 -13.19 5.58
N PRO A 379 2.53 -12.61 5.89
CA PRO A 379 1.27 -13.28 5.61
C PRO A 379 1.24 -13.74 4.15
N ILE A 380 0.67 -14.94 3.91
CA ILE A 380 0.56 -15.54 2.56
C ILE A 380 -0.02 -14.54 1.55
N ILE A 381 -0.96 -13.69 2.01
CA ILE A 381 -1.53 -12.60 1.23
C ILE A 381 -1.27 -11.30 1.98
N THR A 382 -0.54 -10.39 1.35
CA THR A 382 -0.33 -9.01 1.82
C THR A 382 -1.12 -8.06 0.90
N HIS A 383 -2.01 -7.25 1.47
CA HIS A 383 -2.86 -6.33 0.71
C HIS A 383 -2.14 -5.02 0.42
N PHE A 384 -2.32 -4.51 -0.80
CA PHE A 384 -1.79 -3.22 -1.22
C PHE A 384 -2.88 -2.17 -1.14
N THR A 385 -2.77 -1.24 -0.20
CA THR A 385 -3.48 0.03 -0.37
C THR A 385 -2.82 0.77 -1.53
N ASN A 386 -3.57 1.37 -2.44
CA ASN A 386 -3.00 2.11 -3.58
C ASN A 386 -2.23 3.37 -3.09
N ILE A 387 -0.97 3.20 -2.65
CA ILE A 387 -0.12 4.26 -2.11
C ILE A 387 0.36 5.19 -3.23
N SER A 388 0.47 4.71 -4.47
CA SER A 388 0.86 5.51 -5.66
C SER A 388 0.00 6.76 -5.84
N SER A 389 -1.27 6.71 -5.41
CA SER A 389 -2.21 7.83 -5.52
C SER A 389 -2.05 8.86 -4.40
N MET A 390 -1.17 8.61 -3.44
CA MET A 390 -1.08 9.29 -2.16
C MET A 390 0.36 9.68 -1.77
N GLY A 391 1.22 10.12 -2.71
CA GLY A 391 2.63 10.48 -2.41
C GLY A 391 2.84 11.53 -1.29
N TYR A 392 1.76 12.27 -0.95
CA TYR A 392 1.68 13.23 0.15
C TYR A 392 1.16 12.62 1.47
N LEU A 393 0.52 11.45 1.44
CA LEU A 393 0.15 10.71 2.64
C LEU A 393 1.31 9.84 3.07
N PHE A 394 1.33 9.60 4.36
CA PHE A 394 2.39 8.87 4.99
C PHE A 394 2.07 7.36 4.94
N PRO A 395 3.06 6.45 4.82
CA PRO A 395 2.84 5.01 4.55
C PRO A 395 1.87 4.28 5.48
N VAL A 396 1.69 4.79 6.71
CA VAL A 396 0.74 4.25 7.69
C VAL A 396 -0.44 5.17 7.93
N TYR A 397 -0.91 5.87 6.89
CA TYR A 397 -1.97 6.85 7.06
C TYR A 397 -3.22 6.27 7.76
N HIS A 398 -3.53 5.01 7.45
CA HIS A 398 -4.60 4.22 8.06
C HIS A 398 -4.48 4.05 9.59
N LYS A 399 -3.26 4.07 10.16
CA LYS A 399 -3.02 4.01 11.62
C LYS A 399 -3.25 5.35 12.32
N PHE A 400 -3.26 6.47 11.59
CA PHE A 400 -3.51 7.80 12.18
C PHE A 400 -4.99 8.12 12.33
N PHE A 401 -5.83 7.46 11.54
CA PHE A 401 -7.27 7.70 11.51
C PHE A 401 -8.05 6.50 12.08
N SER A 402 -7.40 5.66 12.88
CA SER A 402 -7.99 4.47 13.50
C SER A 402 -8.86 4.78 14.72
N ASN A 403 -9.20 6.04 14.96
CA ASN A 403 -9.93 6.41 16.17
C ASN A 403 -11.42 6.47 15.89
N VAL A 404 -12.13 5.48 16.43
CA VAL A 404 -13.44 5.75 17.02
C VAL A 404 -13.18 6.77 18.15
N PRO A 405 -13.80 7.96 18.16
CA PRO A 405 -13.63 8.87 19.28
C PRO A 405 -14.00 8.13 20.59
N GLU A 406 -13.27 8.35 21.69
CA GLU A 406 -13.48 7.59 22.95
C GLU A 406 -14.96 7.63 23.40
N THR A 407 -15.66 8.72 23.10
CA THR A 407 -17.11 8.93 23.32
C THR A 407 -18.03 7.97 22.55
N PHE A 408 -17.54 7.36 21.48
CA PHE A 408 -18.25 6.37 20.67
C PHE A 408 -17.65 4.97 20.78
N LYS A 409 -16.56 4.79 21.55
CA LYS A 409 -15.90 3.49 21.74
C LYS A 409 -16.84 2.46 22.35
N ASP A 410 -17.74 2.90 23.24
CA ASP A 410 -18.78 2.04 23.84
C ASP A 410 -19.96 1.77 22.89
N LYS A 411 -20.10 2.54 21.79
CA LYS A 411 -21.10 2.32 20.74
C LYS A 411 -20.54 1.52 19.56
N TYR A 412 -19.24 1.31 19.51
CA TYR A 412 -18.54 0.63 18.45
C TYR A 412 -18.11 -0.72 19.00
N PHE A 413 -18.49 -1.81 18.35
CA PHE A 413 -18.03 -3.12 18.78
C PHE A 413 -16.49 -3.14 18.76
N SER A 414 -15.87 -3.46 19.88
CA SER A 414 -14.49 -3.89 19.85
C SER A 414 -14.38 -5.08 18.89
N ARG A 415 -13.22 -5.26 18.24
CA ARG A 415 -12.99 -6.43 17.37
C ARG A 415 -13.38 -7.74 18.07
N LYS A 416 -13.16 -7.79 19.38
CA LYS A 416 -13.54 -8.90 20.27
C LYS A 416 -15.06 -9.03 20.47
N GLU A 417 -15.82 -7.93 20.50
CA GLU A 417 -17.29 -7.95 20.56
C GLU A 417 -17.94 -8.29 19.22
N MET A 418 -17.32 -7.95 18.08
CA MET A 418 -17.71 -8.50 16.77
C MET A 418 -17.45 -10.00 16.68
N GLU A 419 -16.31 -10.45 17.20
CA GLU A 419 -16.02 -11.88 17.33
C GLU A 419 -17.00 -12.55 18.31
N ASN A 420 -17.44 -11.89 19.38
CA ASN A 420 -18.45 -12.42 20.31
C ASN A 420 -19.89 -12.34 19.78
N LEU A 421 -20.21 -11.43 18.86
CA LEU A 421 -21.48 -11.44 18.10
C LEU A 421 -21.63 -12.75 17.29
N LEU A 422 -20.56 -13.54 17.10
CA LEU A 422 -20.61 -14.89 16.53
C LEU A 422 -21.09 -15.98 17.50
N ASP A 423 -21.09 -15.71 18.82
CA ASP A 423 -21.69 -16.61 19.82
C ASP A 423 -23.21 -16.48 19.87
N LEU A 424 -23.80 -15.51 19.17
CA LEU A 424 -25.24 -15.42 18.89
C LEU A 424 -25.71 -16.42 17.83
N LYS A 425 -25.16 -17.63 17.84
CA LYS A 425 -25.86 -18.80 17.28
C LYS A 425 -27.20 -19.06 17.98
N ASP A 426 -27.44 -18.44 19.13
CA ASP A 426 -28.66 -18.60 19.93
C ASP A 426 -29.81 -17.63 19.61
N ILE A 427 -29.62 -16.63 18.73
CA ILE A 427 -30.73 -15.76 18.26
C ILE A 427 -31.24 -16.15 16.86
N LEU A 428 -30.56 -17.06 16.16
CA LEU A 428 -30.96 -17.56 14.83
C LEU A 428 -31.62 -18.96 14.86
N ASN A 429 -32.36 -19.29 15.92
CA ASN A 429 -33.30 -20.42 15.88
C ASN A 429 -34.66 -19.99 15.34
#